data_AF-A0A916H0T3-F1
#
_entry.id   AF-A0A916H0T3-F1
#
_cell.length_a   1.000
_cell.length_b   1.000
_cell.length_c   1.000
_cell.angle_alpha   90.00
_cell.angle_beta   90.00
_cell.angle_gamma   90.00
#
_symmetry.space_group_name_H-M   'P 1'
#
loop_
_entity.id
_entity.type
_entity.pdbx_description
1 polymer ?
#
loop_
_entity_poly.entity_id
_entity_poly.type
_entity_poly.pdbx_seq_one_letter_code
_entity_poly.pdbx_strand_id
1 'polypeptide(L)' 'MAFELIEASAGTGKTYSITSRYLVLLLDRGLAVDQILVVTFTEAATAELRDR' A
#
# COMPACT_ATOMS: atom_id res chain seq x y z
N MET A 1 10.01 -17.34 -2.67
CA MET A 1 9.19 -16.14 -2.93
C MET A 1 7.95 -16.23 -2.06
N ALA A 2 7.70 -15.24 -1.21
CA ALA A 2 6.48 -15.17 -0.42
C ALA A 2 5.45 -14.32 -1.16
N PHE A 3 4.23 -14.82 -1.31
CA PHE A 3 3.09 -14.10 -1.87
C PHE A 3 2.00 -14.04 -0.80
N GLU A 4 1.37 -12.88 -0.66
CA GLU A 4 0.31 -12.63 0.32
C GLU A 4 -0.91 -12.10 -0.44
N LEU A 5 -2.07 -12.74 -0.25
CA LEU A 5 -3.35 -12.29 -0.79
C LEU A 5 -4.20 -11.79 0.37
N ILE A 6 -4.67 -10.55 0.27
CA ILE A 6 -5.54 -9.94 1.26
C ILE A 6 -6.88 -9.65 0.57
N GLU A 7 -7.92 -10.38 0.96
CA GLU A 7 -9.29 -10.12 0.52
C GLU A 7 -9.96 -9.11 1.46
N ALA A 8 -10.61 -8.09 0.91
CA ALA A 8 -11.18 -7.00 1.69
C ALA A 8 -12.44 -6.43 1.03
N SER A 9 -13.56 -6.44 1.75
CA SER A 9 -14.86 -5.92 1.30
C SER A 9 -14.89 -4.38 1.22
N ALA A 10 -15.94 -3.81 0.62
CA ALA A 10 -16.14 -2.36 0.62
C ALA A 10 -16.18 -1.81 2.06
N GLY A 11 -15.52 -0.68 2.31
CA GLY A 11 -15.52 -0.03 3.63
C GLY A 11 -14.64 -0.67 4.71
N THR A 12 -13.88 -1.74 4.43
CA THR A 12 -13.04 -2.43 5.45
C THR A 12 -11.63 -1.87 5.59
N GLY A 13 -11.37 -0.64 5.14
CA GLY A 13 -10.08 0.03 5.36
C GLY A 13 -8.92 -0.39 4.44
N LYS A 14 -9.20 -0.86 3.21
CA LYS A 14 -8.17 -1.26 2.21
C LYS A 14 -7.03 -0.24 2.08
N THR A 15 -7.36 1.04 1.94
CA THR A 15 -6.36 2.12 1.81
C THR A 15 -5.46 2.19 3.04
N TYR A 16 -6.04 2.10 4.25
CA TYR A 16 -5.29 2.09 5.50
C TYR A 16 -4.35 0.88 5.62
N SER A 17 -4.81 -0.30 5.18
CA SER A 17 -3.98 -1.50 5.16
C SER A 17 -2.80 -1.36 4.20
N ILE A 18 -3.02 -0.80 3.00
CA ILE A 18 -1.94 -0.54 2.02
C ILE A 18 -0.92 0.44 2.59
N THR A 19 -1.34 1.57 3.16
CA THR A 19 -0.42 2.58 3.74
C THR A 19 0.35 2.01 4.92
N SER A 20 -0.30 1.23 5.79
CA SER A 20 0.37 0.57 6.91
C SER A 20 1.43 -0.43 6.42
N ARG A 21 1.14 -1.19 5.37
CA ARG A 21 2.09 -2.13 4.77
C ARG A 21 3.29 -1.40 4.15
N TYR A 22 3.03 -0.28 3.48
CA TYR A 22 4.06 0.58 2.92
C TYR A 22 5.03 1.07 3.99
N LEU A 23 4.52 1.53 5.14
CA LEU A 23 5.34 1.94 6.28
C LEU A 23 6.20 0.81 6.84
N VAL A 24 5.65 -0.40 6.98
CA VAL A 24 6.43 -1.58 7.42
C VAL A 24 7.57 -1.89 6.45
N LEU A 25 7.33 -1.77 5.14
CA LEU A 25 8.37 -1.99 4.13
C LEU A 25 9.47 -0.92 4.19
N LEU A 26 9.11 0.34 4.42
CA LEU A 26 10.08 1.42 4.57
C LEU A 26 10.88 1.30 5.88
N LEU A 27 10.18 1.17 7.01
CA LEU A 27 10.78 1.33 8.34
C LEU A 27 11.40 0.02 8.85
N ASP A 28 10.67 -1.09 8.74
CA ASP A 28 11.13 -2.36 9.33
C ASP A 28 12.01 -3.15 8.35
N ARG A 29 11.74 -3.03 7.05
CA ARG A 29 12.53 -3.70 5.99
C ARG A 29 13.60 -2.82 5.39
N GLY A 30 13.62 -1.52 5.69
CA GLY A 30 14.64 -0.59 5.22
C GLY A 30 14.65 -0.40 3.70
N LEU A 31 13.53 -0.66 3.03
CA LEU A 31 13.43 -0.44 1.58
C LEU A 31 13.38 1.06 1.29
N ALA A 32 14.06 1.48 0.23
CA ALA A 32 13.93 2.82 -0.30
C ALA A 32 12.59 2.97 -1.05
N VAL A 33 12.10 4.20 -1.13
CA VAL A 33 10.80 4.52 -1.76
C VAL A 33 10.73 4.03 -3.20
N ASP A 34 11.82 4.13 -3.96
CA ASP A 34 11.94 3.69 -5.35
C ASP A 34 11.98 2.16 -5.53
N GLN A 35 12.07 1.41 -4.43
CA GLN A 35 12.02 -0.06 -4.42
C GLN A 35 10.61 -0.60 -4.16
N ILE A 36 9.63 0.26 -3.88
CA ILE A 36 8.25 -0.13 -3.54
C ILE A 36 7.28 0.44 -4.58
N LEU A 37 6.62 -0.45 -5.31
CA LEU A 37 5.56 -0.08 -6.27
C LEU A 37 4.18 -0.34 -5.66
N VAL A 38 3.39 0.72 -5.49
CA VAL A 38 1.96 0.65 -5.16
C VAL A 38 1.16 1.05 -6.39
N VAL A 39 0.19 0.23 -6.78
CA VAL A 39 -0.70 0.48 -7.92
C VAL A 39 -2.16 0.41 -7.50
N THR A 40 -2.99 1.24 -8.11
CA THR A 40 -4.44 1.25 -7.95
C THR A 40 -5.10 1.61 -9.28
N PHE A 41 -6.42 1.50 -9.36
CA PHE A 41 -7.15 1.56 -10.63
C PHE A 41 -7.39 2.97 -11.16
N THR A 42 -7.41 3.98 -10.29
CA THR A 42 -7.78 5.35 -10.68
C THR A 42 -6.75 6.35 -10.21
N GLU A 43 -6.56 7.42 -11.00
CA GLU A 43 -5.68 8.54 -10.64
C GLU A 43 -6.07 9.17 -9.30
N ALA A 44 -7.37 9.29 -9.02
CA ALA A 44 -7.86 9.81 -7.74
C ALA A 44 -7.43 8.93 -6.55
N ALA A 45 -7.47 7.61 -6.68
CA ALA A 45 -7.01 6.71 -5.63
C ALA A 45 -5.48 6.73 -5.48
N THR A 46 -4.74 6.93 -6.58
CA THR A 46 -3.29 7.12 -6.55
C THR A 46 -2.93 8.39 -5.79
N ALA A 47 -3.63 9.50 -6.06
CA ALA A 47 -3.46 10.76 -5.35
C ALA A 47 -3.79 10.62 -3.85
N GLU A 48 -4.91 9.98 -3.50
CA GLU A 48 -5.28 9.73 -2.10
C GLU A 48 -4.19 8.93 -1.35
N LEU A 49 -3.64 7.89 -1.99
CA LEU A 49 -2.55 7.11 -1.39
C LEU A 49 -1.25 7.89 -1.26
N ARG A 50 -0.97 8.83 -2.17
CA ARG A 50 0.23 9.68 -2.13
C ARG A 50 0.16 10.73 -1.01
N ASP A 51 -1.03 11.24 -0.72
CA ASP A 51 -1.24 12.29 0.27
C ASP A 51 -1.22 11.77 1.73
N ARG A 52 -1.38 10.45 1.90
CA ARG A 52 -1.42 9.74 3.20
C ARG A 52 -0.02 9.32 3.64
#